data_AF-A0A497K465-F1
#
_entry.id   AF-A0A497K465-F1
#
_cell.length_a   1.000
_cell.length_b   1.000
_cell.length_c   1.000
_cell.angle_alpha   90.00
_cell.angle_beta   90.00
_cell.angle_gamma   90.00
#
_symmetry.space_group_name_H-M   'P 1'
#
loop_
_entity.id
_entity.type
_entity.pdbx_description
1 polymer ?
#
loop_
_entity_poly.entity_id
_entity_poly.type
_entity_poly.pdbx_seq_one_letter_code
_entity_poly.pdbx_strand_id
1 'polypeptide(L)'
;MTQRRELSDGDVRRIVQESIKLINRTQNEIRLPISPNLVSTRHRLNKGECKAKYINHGKNRAYAMDFGNFQPPNVIYLDKMLPSCDHPMNIPDFAETMIAYSGIHEVIHADDHTGGDRLLLATRKHILETHEDKLEKSMEILRKNGGAQCIDGYDDLASLWAVQYVDMVTHYRSYVVLRHLKFPKLDEIWSRLRNDYFPPNLLTNIEVTKGAKYVFALFTEKMGEYCLIEALDEYNKLKEKATASYMV
;
A
#
# COMPACT_ATOMS: atom_id res chain seq x y z
N MET A 1 -9.98 -3.63 32.51
CA MET A 1 -9.24 -2.41 32.12
C MET A 1 -7.90 -2.84 31.55
N THR A 2 -7.77 -2.95 30.23
CA THR A 2 -6.46 -3.16 29.59
C THR A 2 -5.78 -1.80 29.51
N GLN A 3 -4.74 -1.59 30.32
CA GLN A 3 -3.95 -0.35 30.26
C GLN A 3 -3.35 -0.21 28.87
N ARG A 4 -3.77 0.84 28.16
CA ARG A 4 -3.27 1.23 26.84
C ARG A 4 -1.78 1.58 26.99
N ARG A 5 -0.92 0.94 26.19
CA ARG A 5 0.53 1.11 26.22
C ARG A 5 1.02 1.57 24.85
N GLU A 6 1.85 2.62 24.83
CA GLU A 6 2.53 3.06 23.60
C GLU A 6 3.53 2.01 23.09
N LEU A 7 3.78 1.98 21.78
CA LEU A 7 4.86 1.13 21.25
C LEU A 7 6.22 1.62 21.74
N SER A 8 7.05 0.69 22.18
CA SER A 8 8.49 0.89 22.33
C SER A 8 9.24 0.48 21.07
N ASP A 9 10.49 0.92 20.91
CA ASP A 9 11.39 0.45 19.84
C ASP A 9 11.48 -1.10 19.79
N GLY A 10 11.45 -1.75 20.97
CA GLY A 10 11.42 -3.21 21.09
C GLY A 10 10.14 -3.84 20.55
N ASP A 11 9.00 -3.19 20.76
CA ASP A 11 7.72 -3.63 20.19
C ASP A 11 7.74 -3.50 18.66
N VAL A 12 8.25 -2.38 18.12
CA VAL A 12 8.41 -2.21 16.66
C VAL A 12 9.30 -3.29 16.07
N ARG A 13 10.43 -3.61 16.71
CA ARG A 13 11.32 -4.70 16.26
C ARG A 13 10.60 -6.05 16.25
N ARG A 14 9.79 -6.35 17.28
CA ARG A 14 8.99 -7.58 17.34
C ARG A 14 7.98 -7.62 16.19
N ILE A 15 7.22 -6.53 15.98
CA ILE A 15 6.21 -6.40 14.93
C ILE A 15 6.83 -6.61 13.54
N VAL A 16 8.00 -6.02 13.27
CA VAL A 16 8.72 -6.21 11.99
C VAL A 16 9.11 -7.69 11.78
N GLN A 17 9.63 -8.34 12.82
CA GLN A 17 10.00 -9.76 12.75
C GLN A 17 8.80 -10.68 12.57
N GLU A 18 7.68 -10.38 13.23
CA GLU A 18 6.41 -11.09 13.07
C GLU A 18 5.87 -10.90 11.64
N SER A 19 5.87 -9.67 11.14
CA SER A 19 5.42 -9.33 9.77
C SER A 19 6.20 -10.13 8.72
N ILE A 20 7.52 -10.21 8.83
CA ILE A 20 8.36 -11.06 7.94
C ILE A 20 7.91 -12.53 7.99
N LYS A 21 7.58 -13.07 9.18
CA LYS A 21 7.09 -14.46 9.31
C LYS A 21 5.72 -14.63 8.67
N LEU A 22 4.80 -13.70 8.88
CA LEU A 22 3.43 -13.74 8.33
C LEU A 22 3.45 -13.67 6.80
N ILE A 23 4.26 -12.76 6.25
CA ILE A 23 4.47 -12.63 4.79
C ILE A 23 5.05 -13.93 4.24
N ASN A 24 6.16 -14.43 4.81
CA ASN A 24 6.82 -15.64 4.33
C ASN A 24 5.88 -16.85 4.36
N ARG A 25 5.14 -17.03 5.46
CA ARG A 25 4.14 -18.10 5.58
C ARG A 25 3.09 -17.99 4.48
N THR A 26 2.48 -16.82 4.35
CA THR A 26 1.39 -16.61 3.40
C THR A 26 1.84 -16.81 1.96
N GLN A 27 2.96 -16.21 1.56
CA GLN A 27 3.56 -16.37 0.22
C GLN A 27 3.77 -17.84 -0.14
N ASN A 28 4.27 -18.65 0.81
CA ASN A 28 4.51 -20.07 0.57
C ASN A 28 3.20 -20.88 0.48
N GLU A 29 2.21 -20.56 1.31
CA GLU A 29 0.92 -21.26 1.33
C GLU A 29 0.08 -20.96 0.07
N ILE A 30 0.00 -19.69 -0.36
CA ILE A 30 -0.82 -19.29 -1.52
C ILE A 30 -0.06 -19.28 -2.85
N ARG A 31 1.27 -19.42 -2.81
CA ARG A 31 2.17 -19.41 -3.98
C ARG A 31 2.04 -18.13 -4.82
N LEU A 32 1.95 -16.97 -4.16
CA LEU A 32 1.94 -15.66 -4.80
C LEU A 32 3.13 -14.82 -4.32
N PRO A 33 3.79 -14.05 -5.19
CA PRO A 33 5.00 -13.29 -4.87
C PRO A 33 4.66 -11.97 -4.11
N ILE A 34 4.29 -12.08 -2.84
CA ILE A 34 4.00 -10.94 -1.96
C ILE A 34 5.27 -10.11 -1.70
N SER A 35 6.36 -10.77 -1.34
CA SER A 35 7.66 -10.15 -1.08
C SER A 35 8.75 -11.09 -1.62
N PRO A 36 9.12 -10.97 -2.90
CA PRO A 36 10.06 -11.89 -3.54
C PRO A 36 11.48 -11.78 -2.97
N ASN A 37 11.86 -10.66 -2.36
CA ASN A 37 13.22 -10.43 -1.86
C ASN A 37 13.37 -10.69 -0.34
N LEU A 38 12.37 -11.32 0.28
CA LEU A 38 12.16 -11.27 1.73
C LEU A 38 13.33 -11.81 2.57
N VAL A 39 14.09 -12.77 2.03
CA VAL A 39 15.30 -13.30 2.68
C VAL A 39 16.36 -12.20 2.84
N SER A 40 16.63 -11.47 1.76
CA SER A 40 17.57 -10.34 1.74
C SER A 40 17.06 -9.19 2.60
N THR A 41 15.76 -8.89 2.49
CA THR A 41 15.07 -7.85 3.28
C THR A 41 15.19 -8.13 4.77
N ARG A 42 14.94 -9.38 5.20
CA ARG A 42 15.13 -9.81 6.59
C ARG A 42 16.56 -9.58 7.07
N HIS A 43 17.57 -9.90 6.25
CA HIS A 43 18.96 -9.67 6.64
C HIS A 43 19.27 -8.17 6.82
N ARG A 44 18.78 -7.32 5.93
CA ARG A 44 18.94 -5.85 6.00
C ARG A 44 18.24 -5.28 7.25
N LEU A 45 16.99 -5.64 7.48
CA LEU A 45 16.19 -5.13 8.61
C LEU A 45 16.73 -5.62 9.96
N ASN A 46 17.29 -6.83 10.05
CA ASN A 46 17.95 -7.32 11.27
C ASN A 46 19.12 -6.42 11.70
N LYS A 47 19.87 -5.88 10.73
CA LYS A 47 20.98 -4.95 10.93
C LYS A 47 20.54 -3.49 11.01
N GLY A 48 19.27 -3.21 10.74
CA GLY A 48 18.69 -1.88 10.71
C GLY A 48 18.06 -1.45 12.03
N GLU A 49 17.39 -0.31 11.99
CA GLU A 49 16.71 0.28 13.13
C GLU A 49 15.20 0.08 13.05
N CYS A 50 14.59 -0.15 14.22
CA CYS A 50 13.15 -0.23 14.40
C CYS A 50 12.80 0.74 15.51
N LYS A 51 11.99 1.75 15.21
CA LYS A 51 11.81 2.92 16.08
C LYS A 51 10.34 3.26 16.23
N ALA A 52 9.90 3.48 17.46
CA ALA A 52 8.58 4.01 17.73
C ALA A 52 8.66 5.54 17.76
N LYS A 53 7.92 6.24 16.89
CA LYS A 53 7.89 7.71 16.83
C LYS A 53 6.46 8.22 16.87
N TYR A 54 6.25 9.45 17.33
CA TYR A 54 4.98 10.12 17.05
C TYR A 54 4.99 10.53 15.59
N ILE A 55 4.05 9.99 14.82
CA ILE A 55 3.86 10.35 13.41
C ILE A 55 2.77 11.42 13.38
N ASN A 56 3.08 12.59 12.81
CA ASN A 56 2.18 13.72 12.83
C ASN A 56 1.10 13.55 11.75
N HIS A 57 -0.09 13.13 12.16
CA HIS A 57 -1.26 13.08 11.30
C HIS A 57 -1.77 14.51 11.11
N GLY A 58 -1.54 15.11 9.94
CA GLY A 58 -2.02 16.48 9.67
C GLY A 58 -3.52 16.64 9.97
N LYS A 59 -3.92 17.81 10.49
CA LYS A 59 -5.24 18.10 11.10
C LYS A 59 -6.49 17.80 10.25
N ASN A 60 -6.35 17.46 8.96
CA ASN A 60 -7.46 17.10 8.06
C ASN A 60 -7.43 15.64 7.56
N ARG A 61 -6.53 14.78 8.07
CA ARG A 61 -6.49 13.37 7.72
C ARG A 61 -7.10 12.51 8.83
N ALA A 62 -8.41 12.60 9.01
CA ALA A 62 -9.14 11.72 9.93
C ALA A 62 -9.03 10.22 9.57
N TYR A 63 -8.38 9.89 8.45
CA TYR A 63 -8.28 8.56 7.87
C TYR A 63 -6.90 8.24 7.24
N ALA A 64 -5.84 8.99 7.55
CA ALA A 64 -4.50 8.57 7.12
C ALA A 64 -4.11 7.28 7.83
N MET A 65 -3.88 6.22 7.07
CA MET A 65 -3.46 4.92 7.57
C MET A 65 -1.92 4.78 7.57
N ASP A 66 -1.22 5.91 7.42
CA ASP A 66 0.23 6.08 7.46
C ASP A 66 0.75 6.04 8.90
N PHE A 67 0.54 4.90 9.56
CA PHE A 67 1.06 4.65 10.91
C PHE A 67 2.47 4.06 10.89
N GLY A 68 3.08 3.98 9.72
CA GLY A 68 4.43 3.48 9.51
C GLY A 68 5.16 4.32 8.48
N ASN A 69 6.48 4.20 8.51
CA ASN A 69 7.34 4.73 7.46
C ASN A 69 8.63 3.92 7.39
N PHE A 70 8.88 3.30 6.25
CA PHE A 70 10.17 2.75 5.87
C PHE A 70 11.06 3.87 5.34
N GLN A 71 12.16 4.12 6.05
CA GLN A 71 13.23 4.98 5.57
C GLN A 71 14.37 4.11 5.04
N PRO A 72 14.64 4.14 3.73
CA PRO A 72 15.80 3.48 3.14
C PRO A 72 17.12 3.85 3.86
N PRO A 73 18.07 2.91 3.98
CA PRO A 73 18.04 1.58 3.36
C PRO A 73 17.40 0.48 4.24
N ASN A 74 17.17 0.72 5.53
CA ASN A 74 16.84 -0.36 6.48
C ASN A 74 16.18 0.11 7.79
N VAL A 75 15.53 1.27 7.84
CA VAL A 75 14.91 1.78 9.06
C VAL A 75 13.38 1.72 8.94
N ILE A 76 12.71 1.15 9.93
CA ILE A 76 11.24 1.16 10.02
C ILE A 76 10.80 1.97 11.24
N TYR A 77 9.97 2.97 10.98
CA TYR A 77 9.22 3.70 12.00
C TYR A 77 7.81 3.19 12.08
N LEU A 78 7.29 3.02 13.28
CA LEU A 78 5.85 2.85 13.54
C LEU A 78 5.38 3.91 14.54
N ASP A 79 4.11 4.31 14.42
CA ASP A 79 3.52 5.28 15.33
C ASP A 79 3.44 4.70 16.75
N LYS A 80 3.98 5.43 17.74
CA LYS A 80 3.84 5.11 19.16
C LYS A 80 2.38 4.90 19.57
N MET A 81 1.46 5.60 18.92
CA MET A 81 0.04 5.60 19.22
C MET A 81 -0.76 4.49 18.53
N LEU A 82 -0.16 3.64 17.68
CA LEU A 82 -0.84 2.51 17.02
C LEU A 82 -1.69 1.64 17.95
N PRO A 83 -1.22 1.25 19.16
CA PRO A 83 -2.02 0.49 20.12
C PRO A 83 -3.23 1.25 20.66
N SER A 84 -3.31 2.55 20.39
CA SER A 84 -4.29 3.51 20.89
C SER A 84 -5.10 4.20 19.78
N CYS A 85 -4.94 3.83 18.50
CA CYS A 85 -5.71 4.35 17.36
C CYS A 85 -7.22 4.00 17.37
N ASP A 86 -7.73 3.58 18.54
CA ASP A 86 -9.08 3.07 18.82
C ASP A 86 -10.11 4.16 19.21
N HIS A 87 -9.80 5.45 19.11
CA HIS A 87 -10.75 6.50 19.51
C HIS A 87 -11.96 6.56 18.53
N PRO A 88 -13.24 6.46 18.95
CA PRO A 88 -13.85 6.02 20.21
C PRO A 88 -14.70 4.74 20.02
N MET A 89 -14.24 3.73 19.29
CA MET A 89 -15.14 2.62 18.91
C MET A 89 -15.04 1.34 19.76
N ASN A 90 -14.09 1.23 20.72
CA ASN A 90 -13.94 0.02 21.56
C ASN A 90 -14.10 -1.28 20.74
N ILE A 91 -13.51 -1.34 19.54
CA ILE A 91 -13.65 -2.50 18.66
C ILE A 91 -12.55 -3.49 19.07
N PRO A 92 -12.89 -4.65 19.66
CA PRO A 92 -11.89 -5.66 19.95
C PRO A 92 -11.11 -6.01 18.69
N ASP A 93 -9.81 -6.28 18.84
CA ASP A 93 -8.93 -6.79 17.79
C ASP A 93 -8.61 -5.82 16.63
N PHE A 94 -9.20 -4.61 16.61
CA PHE A 94 -8.90 -3.58 15.61
C PHE A 94 -7.46 -3.09 15.73
N ALA A 95 -7.03 -2.72 16.94
CA ALA A 95 -5.66 -2.25 17.20
C ALA A 95 -4.60 -3.30 16.82
N GLU A 96 -4.85 -4.59 17.09
CA GLU A 96 -3.95 -5.67 16.71
C GLU A 96 -3.84 -5.81 15.20
N THR A 97 -4.97 -5.78 14.49
CA THR A 97 -4.97 -5.87 13.02
C THR A 97 -4.33 -4.64 12.38
N MET A 98 -4.52 -3.46 12.96
CA MET A 98 -3.82 -2.23 12.56
C MET A 98 -2.30 -2.34 12.73
N ILE A 99 -1.84 -2.86 13.87
CA ILE A 99 -0.41 -3.07 14.12
C ILE A 99 0.16 -4.07 13.09
N ALA A 100 -0.53 -5.18 12.85
CA ALA A 100 -0.11 -6.17 11.87
C ALA A 100 -0.07 -5.58 10.45
N TYR A 101 -1.11 -4.81 10.08
CA TYR A 101 -1.19 -4.10 8.81
C TYR A 101 0.01 -3.16 8.62
N SER A 102 0.27 -2.26 9.55
CA SER A 102 1.37 -1.30 9.45
C SER A 102 2.73 -2.00 9.41
N GLY A 103 2.93 -3.05 10.21
CA GLY A 103 4.17 -3.83 10.16
C GLY A 103 4.39 -4.53 8.81
N ILE A 104 3.36 -5.16 8.26
CA ILE A 104 3.41 -5.84 6.96
C ILE A 104 3.67 -4.82 5.84
N HIS A 105 2.97 -3.69 5.88
CA HIS A 105 3.09 -2.60 4.92
C HIS A 105 4.53 -2.10 4.78
N GLU A 106 5.16 -1.73 5.90
CA GLU A 106 6.53 -1.21 5.89
C GLU A 106 7.57 -2.28 5.53
N VAL A 107 7.34 -3.54 5.89
CA VAL A 107 8.21 -4.64 5.46
C VAL A 107 8.14 -4.85 3.94
N ILE A 108 6.96 -4.68 3.33
CA ILE A 108 6.81 -4.77 1.88
C ILE A 108 7.53 -3.60 1.19
N HIS A 109 7.43 -2.37 1.70
CA HIS A 109 8.24 -1.25 1.20
C HIS A 109 9.74 -1.53 1.27
N ALA A 110 10.21 -2.09 2.40
CA ALA A 110 11.60 -2.50 2.54
C ALA A 110 12.01 -3.60 1.54
N ASP A 111 11.07 -4.49 1.19
CA ASP A 111 11.29 -5.55 0.20
C ASP A 111 11.42 -5.02 -1.22
N ASP A 112 10.55 -4.08 -1.60
CA ASP A 112 10.60 -3.42 -2.91
C ASP A 112 11.92 -2.66 -3.08
N HIS A 113 12.32 -1.92 -2.06
CA HIS A 113 13.60 -1.22 -2.05
C HIS A 113 14.79 -2.18 -2.11
N THR A 114 14.69 -3.33 -1.42
CA THR A 114 15.69 -4.39 -1.52
C THR A 114 15.78 -4.98 -2.93
N GLY A 115 14.65 -5.07 -3.63
CA GLY A 115 14.52 -5.46 -5.03
C GLY A 115 14.93 -4.39 -6.04
N GLY A 116 15.33 -3.20 -5.59
CA GLY A 116 15.76 -2.09 -6.45
C GLY A 116 14.62 -1.25 -7.01
N ASP A 117 13.47 -1.19 -6.33
CA ASP A 117 12.32 -0.34 -6.67
C ASP A 117 11.86 -0.50 -8.12
N ARG A 118 11.97 -1.73 -8.65
CA ARG A 118 11.74 -2.03 -10.08
C ARG A 118 10.35 -1.63 -10.55
N LEU A 119 9.32 -1.85 -9.74
CA LEU A 119 7.95 -1.48 -10.06
C LEU A 119 7.80 0.04 -10.20
N LEU A 120 8.40 0.80 -9.29
CA LEU A 120 8.38 2.28 -9.32
C LEU A 120 9.02 2.80 -10.61
N LEU A 121 10.24 2.32 -10.91
CA LEU A 121 11.00 2.74 -12.09
C LEU A 121 10.29 2.39 -13.40
N ALA A 122 9.77 1.16 -13.50
CA ALA A 122 9.05 0.70 -14.69
C ALA A 122 7.72 1.44 -14.88
N THR A 123 6.99 1.69 -13.79
CA THR A 123 5.71 2.42 -13.83
C THR A 123 5.91 3.86 -14.28
N ARG A 124 6.91 4.56 -13.70
CA ARG A 124 7.25 5.94 -14.11
C ARG A 124 7.60 6.01 -15.58
N LYS A 125 8.43 5.07 -16.07
CA LYS A 125 8.79 4.99 -17.49
C LYS A 125 7.56 4.80 -18.37
N HIS A 126 6.70 3.84 -18.03
CA HIS A 126 5.46 3.57 -18.78
C HIS A 126 4.53 4.79 -18.86
N ILE A 127 4.38 5.51 -17.75
CA ILE A 127 3.56 6.73 -17.71
C ILE A 127 4.09 7.80 -18.67
N LEU A 128 5.41 8.03 -18.65
CA LEU A 128 6.05 9.01 -19.54
C LEU A 128 5.96 8.62 -21.02
N GLU A 129 6.08 7.34 -21.35
CA GLU A 129 6.11 6.86 -22.73
C GLU A 129 4.70 6.68 -23.34
N THR A 130 3.71 6.31 -22.53
CA THR A 130 2.40 5.85 -23.03
C THR A 130 1.25 6.81 -22.69
N HIS A 131 1.43 7.71 -21.71
CA HIS A 131 0.34 8.55 -21.18
C HIS A 131 0.67 10.04 -21.18
N GLU A 132 1.45 10.50 -22.17
CA GLU A 132 1.80 11.92 -22.35
C GLU A 132 0.56 12.81 -22.44
N ASP A 133 -0.49 12.36 -23.13
CA ASP A 133 -1.78 13.06 -23.25
C ASP A 133 -2.43 13.34 -21.89
N LYS A 134 -2.36 12.37 -20.97
CA LYS A 134 -2.90 12.51 -19.61
C LYS A 134 -2.03 13.41 -18.76
N LEU A 135 -0.71 13.33 -18.91
CA LEU A 135 0.24 14.21 -18.22
C LEU A 135 0.02 15.68 -18.62
N GLU A 136 -0.14 15.95 -19.93
CA GLU A 136 -0.44 17.29 -20.45
C GLU A 136 -1.71 17.86 -19.84
N LYS A 137 -2.80 17.09 -19.91
CA LYS A 137 -4.10 17.49 -19.36
C LYS A 137 -4.03 17.75 -17.85
N SER A 138 -3.34 16.91 -17.11
CA SER A 138 -3.17 17.08 -15.66
C SER A 138 -2.32 18.29 -15.30
N MET A 139 -1.25 18.57 -16.06
CA MET A 139 -0.47 19.80 -15.88
C MET A 139 -1.29 21.06 -16.17
N GLU A 140 -2.16 21.03 -17.19
CA GLU A 140 -3.08 22.13 -17.46
C GLU A 140 -4.02 22.39 -16.27
N ILE A 141 -4.58 21.33 -15.68
CA ILE A 141 -5.43 21.41 -14.49
C ILE A 141 -4.66 21.99 -13.29
N LEU A 142 -3.45 21.51 -13.03
CA LEU A 142 -2.62 21.97 -11.91
C LEU A 142 -2.27 23.47 -12.04
N ARG A 143 -1.91 23.91 -13.25
CA ARG A 143 -1.62 25.32 -13.55
C ARG A 143 -2.84 26.21 -13.34
N LYS A 144 -4.02 25.76 -13.76
CA LYS A 144 -5.28 26.51 -13.57
C LYS A 144 -5.70 26.61 -12.10
N ASN A 145 -5.45 25.57 -11.31
CA ASN A 145 -5.93 25.47 -9.93
C ASN A 145 -4.90 25.88 -8.87
N GLY A 146 -3.72 26.37 -9.27
CA GLY A 146 -2.65 26.79 -8.35
C GLY A 146 -1.99 25.64 -7.58
N GLY A 147 -2.14 24.39 -8.04
CA GLY A 147 -1.65 23.18 -7.37
C GLY A 147 -0.17 22.84 -7.62
N ALA A 148 0.59 23.74 -8.26
CA ALA A 148 1.90 23.46 -8.84
C ALA A 148 3.10 23.64 -7.89
N GLN A 149 2.91 23.79 -6.57
CA GLN A 149 4.02 24.17 -5.67
C GLN A 149 5.18 23.15 -5.59
N CYS A 150 4.97 21.90 -6.03
CA CYS A 150 6.01 20.85 -6.05
C CYS A 150 5.97 19.98 -7.32
N ILE A 151 5.29 20.40 -8.39
CA ILE A 151 5.16 19.65 -9.64
C ILE A 151 5.50 20.60 -10.78
N ASP A 152 6.75 20.56 -11.22
CA ASP A 152 7.30 21.49 -12.21
C ASP A 152 7.13 20.97 -13.64
N GLY A 153 6.97 19.65 -13.81
CA GLY A 153 6.81 19.03 -15.12
C GLY A 153 6.19 17.64 -15.13
N TYR A 154 6.20 17.03 -16.32
CA TYR A 154 5.69 15.68 -16.55
C TYR A 154 6.46 14.63 -15.74
N ASP A 155 7.75 14.86 -15.51
CA ASP A 155 8.59 13.94 -14.75
C ASP A 155 8.17 13.85 -13.28
N ASP A 156 7.91 15.00 -12.63
CA ASP A 156 7.43 15.05 -11.25
C ASP A 156 6.03 14.44 -11.13
N LEU A 157 5.15 14.74 -12.08
CA LEU A 157 3.80 14.21 -12.11
C LEU A 157 3.79 12.69 -12.32
N ALA A 158 4.59 12.18 -13.26
CA ALA A 158 4.74 10.75 -13.50
C ALA A 158 5.36 10.05 -12.29
N SER A 159 6.31 10.69 -11.61
CA SER A 159 6.90 10.18 -10.37
C SER A 159 5.86 10.07 -9.25
N LEU A 160 5.03 11.10 -9.07
CA LEU A 160 3.93 11.08 -8.10
C LEU A 160 2.94 9.95 -8.39
N TRP A 161 2.51 9.80 -9.65
CA TRP A 161 1.58 8.74 -10.06
C TRP A 161 2.18 7.35 -9.91
N ALA A 162 3.47 7.18 -10.20
CA ALA A 162 4.17 5.93 -10.00
C ALA A 162 4.26 5.55 -8.52
N VAL A 163 4.54 6.53 -7.63
CA VAL A 163 4.51 6.32 -6.17
C VAL A 163 3.12 5.87 -5.72
N GLN A 164 2.06 6.54 -6.17
CA GLN A 164 0.68 6.18 -5.82
C GLN A 164 0.30 4.77 -6.29
N TYR A 165 0.74 4.37 -7.48
CA TYR A 165 0.50 3.02 -7.98
C TYR A 165 1.23 1.97 -7.14
N VAL A 166 2.51 2.19 -6.82
CA VAL A 166 3.30 1.28 -5.98
C VAL A 166 2.69 1.15 -4.59
N ASP A 167 2.22 2.25 -4.01
CA ASP A 167 1.58 2.27 -2.71
C ASP A 167 0.25 1.49 -2.69
N MET A 168 -0.58 1.66 -3.73
CA MET A 168 -1.78 0.84 -3.94
C MET A 168 -1.44 -0.66 -4.01
N VAL A 169 -0.34 -1.02 -4.69
CA VAL A 169 0.14 -2.41 -4.78
C VAL A 169 0.64 -2.92 -3.43
N THR A 170 1.30 -2.09 -2.62
CA THR A 170 1.74 -2.41 -1.25
C THR A 170 0.54 -2.64 -0.32
N HIS A 171 -0.47 -1.77 -0.38
CA HIS A 171 -1.73 -1.97 0.35
C HIS A 171 -2.40 -3.28 -0.04
N TYR A 172 -2.52 -3.57 -1.34
CA TYR A 172 -3.13 -4.81 -1.82
C TYR A 172 -2.38 -6.05 -1.34
N ARG A 173 -1.04 -6.05 -1.41
CA ARG A 173 -0.22 -7.15 -0.90
C ARG A 173 -0.38 -7.34 0.61
N SER A 174 -0.46 -6.25 1.37
CA SER A 174 -0.73 -6.29 2.82
C SER A 174 -2.11 -6.88 3.12
N TYR A 175 -3.13 -6.46 2.37
CA TYR A 175 -4.49 -7.01 2.46
C TYR A 175 -4.54 -8.50 2.18
N VAL A 176 -3.83 -8.97 1.15
CA VAL A 176 -3.77 -10.41 0.82
C VAL A 176 -3.19 -11.22 1.98
N VAL A 177 -2.14 -10.74 2.64
CA VAL A 177 -1.55 -11.40 3.82
C VAL A 177 -2.56 -11.50 4.96
N LEU A 178 -3.16 -10.37 5.34
CA LEU A 178 -4.09 -10.31 6.46
C LEU A 178 -5.37 -11.12 6.19
N ARG A 179 -5.90 -11.05 4.96
CA ARG A 179 -7.11 -11.79 4.54
C ARG A 179 -6.87 -13.29 4.57
N HIS A 180 -5.72 -13.76 4.06
CA HIS A 180 -5.36 -15.19 4.07
C HIS A 180 -5.28 -15.73 5.50
N LEU A 181 -4.71 -14.95 6.41
CA LEU A 181 -4.58 -15.30 7.82
C LEU A 181 -5.83 -14.99 8.65
N LYS A 182 -6.90 -14.49 8.02
CA LYS A 182 -8.20 -14.19 8.63
C LYS A 182 -8.12 -13.23 9.81
N PHE A 183 -7.30 -12.18 9.69
CA PHE A 183 -7.27 -11.13 10.70
C PHE A 183 -8.66 -10.49 10.87
N PRO A 184 -9.13 -10.31 12.11
CA PRO A 184 -10.44 -9.71 12.37
C PRO A 184 -10.44 -8.24 11.93
N LYS A 185 -11.61 -7.69 11.63
CA LYS A 185 -11.77 -6.26 11.34
C LYS A 185 -10.99 -5.71 10.14
N LEU A 186 -10.48 -6.60 9.30
CA LEU A 186 -9.75 -6.25 8.10
C LEU A 186 -10.61 -5.45 7.11
N ASP A 187 -11.89 -5.80 6.94
CA ASP A 187 -12.78 -5.08 6.03
C ASP A 187 -13.07 -3.66 6.50
N GLU A 188 -13.19 -3.46 7.82
CA GLU A 188 -13.30 -2.12 8.42
C GLU A 188 -12.04 -1.29 8.16
N ILE A 189 -10.85 -1.86 8.31
CA ILE A 189 -9.57 -1.22 7.97
C ILE A 189 -9.51 -0.88 6.47
N TRP A 190 -9.84 -1.86 5.63
CA TRP A 190 -9.82 -1.72 4.17
C TRP A 190 -10.84 -0.71 3.66
N SER A 191 -11.98 -0.56 4.33
CA SER A 191 -12.99 0.44 3.97
C SER A 191 -12.55 1.87 4.26
N ARG A 192 -11.69 2.09 5.27
CA ARG A 192 -11.20 3.44 5.63
C ARG A 192 -10.13 3.96 4.67
N LEU A 193 -9.40 3.05 4.03
CA LEU A 193 -8.46 3.37 2.94
C LEU A 193 -9.16 3.95 1.69
N ARG A 194 -10.49 3.87 1.57
CA ARG A 194 -11.24 4.36 0.41
C ARG A 194 -11.27 5.89 0.25
N ASN A 195 -10.76 6.65 1.23
CA ASN A 195 -10.89 8.11 1.27
C ASN A 195 -9.76 8.88 0.57
N ASP A 196 -8.74 8.19 0.05
CA ASP A 196 -7.69 8.83 -0.77
C ASP A 196 -8.07 8.85 -2.27
N TYR A 197 -7.42 9.73 -3.03
CA TYR A 197 -7.69 10.03 -4.44
C TYR A 197 -7.71 8.79 -5.37
N PHE A 198 -7.15 7.65 -4.92
CA PHE A 198 -7.24 6.36 -5.58
C PHE A 198 -7.53 5.27 -4.54
N PRO A 199 -8.68 4.59 -4.60
CA PRO A 199 -9.07 3.70 -3.53
C PRO A 199 -8.26 2.39 -3.61
N PRO A 200 -7.60 1.96 -2.52
CA PRO A 200 -6.81 0.72 -2.51
C PRO A 200 -7.63 -0.53 -2.85
N ASN A 201 -8.95 -0.43 -2.74
CA ASN A 201 -9.88 -1.47 -3.14
C ASN A 201 -9.97 -1.71 -4.66
N LEU A 202 -9.37 -0.85 -5.50
CA LEU A 202 -9.42 -1.00 -6.95
C LEU A 202 -8.87 -2.37 -7.37
N LEU A 203 -7.70 -2.76 -6.85
CA LEU A 203 -7.12 -4.07 -7.12
C LEU A 203 -7.98 -5.22 -6.54
N THR A 204 -8.61 -5.04 -5.38
CA THR A 204 -9.55 -6.04 -4.85
C THR A 204 -10.81 -6.19 -5.70
N ASN A 205 -11.31 -5.11 -6.32
CA ASN A 205 -12.47 -5.17 -7.22
C ASN A 205 -12.13 -5.91 -8.52
N ILE A 206 -10.94 -5.66 -9.07
CA ILE A 206 -10.42 -6.43 -10.20
C ILE A 206 -10.24 -7.91 -9.79
N GLU A 207 -9.70 -8.16 -8.60
CA GLU A 207 -9.53 -9.51 -8.06
C GLU A 207 -10.84 -10.31 -8.01
N VAL A 208 -11.94 -9.69 -7.56
CA VAL A 208 -13.25 -10.35 -7.49
C VAL A 208 -13.66 -10.95 -8.84
N THR A 209 -13.28 -10.32 -9.94
CA THR A 209 -13.64 -10.78 -11.30
C THR A 209 -12.55 -11.65 -11.94
N LYS A 210 -11.28 -11.37 -11.68
CA LYS A 210 -10.14 -11.95 -12.42
C LYS A 210 -9.27 -12.90 -11.58
N GLY A 211 -9.44 -12.91 -10.27
CA GLY A 211 -8.68 -13.69 -9.30
C GLY A 211 -7.33 -13.07 -8.93
N ALA A 212 -6.80 -13.48 -7.77
CA ALA A 212 -5.55 -12.96 -7.21
C ALA A 212 -4.33 -13.18 -8.12
N LYS A 213 -4.24 -14.34 -8.79
CA LYS A 213 -3.13 -14.62 -9.73
C LYS A 213 -3.04 -13.58 -10.84
N TYR A 214 -4.19 -13.16 -11.40
CA TYR A 214 -4.23 -12.12 -12.42
C TYR A 214 -3.70 -10.80 -11.87
N VAL A 215 -4.19 -10.39 -10.69
CA VAL A 215 -3.80 -9.12 -10.08
C VAL A 215 -2.30 -9.09 -9.77
N PHE A 216 -1.73 -10.17 -9.24
CA PHE A 216 -0.28 -10.26 -9.03
C PHE A 216 0.51 -10.17 -10.33
N ALA A 217 0.04 -10.81 -11.41
CA ALA A 217 0.69 -10.70 -12.72
C ALA A 217 0.77 -9.26 -13.25
N LEU A 218 -0.16 -8.36 -12.86
CA LEU A 218 -0.14 -6.95 -13.27
C LEU A 218 1.14 -6.22 -12.80
N PHE A 219 1.61 -6.52 -11.59
CA PHE A 219 2.78 -5.85 -10.98
C PHE A 219 4.02 -6.75 -10.89
N THR A 220 3.99 -7.95 -11.47
CA THR A 220 5.17 -8.83 -11.60
C THR A 220 5.54 -9.11 -13.05
N GLU A 221 4.61 -9.60 -13.85
CA GLU A 221 4.85 -10.00 -15.25
C GLU A 221 4.63 -8.83 -16.20
N LYS A 222 3.59 -8.02 -15.97
CA LYS A 222 3.25 -6.83 -16.76
C LYS A 222 3.83 -5.53 -16.18
N MET A 223 4.90 -5.66 -15.38
CA MET A 223 5.60 -4.53 -14.81
C MET A 223 6.13 -3.63 -15.92
N GLY A 224 5.69 -2.37 -15.97
CA GLY A 224 6.03 -1.42 -17.04
C GLY A 224 5.08 -1.43 -18.23
N GLU A 225 3.97 -2.17 -18.15
CA GLU A 225 2.87 -2.14 -19.12
C GLU A 225 1.54 -1.75 -18.46
N TYR A 226 1.52 -1.69 -17.13
CA TYR A 226 0.34 -1.44 -16.33
C TYR A 226 0.67 -0.45 -15.22
N CYS A 227 -0.12 0.60 -15.10
CA CYS A 227 -0.06 1.54 -14.00
C CYS A 227 -1.47 1.82 -13.47
N LEU A 228 -1.58 2.87 -12.66
CA LEU A 228 -2.83 3.32 -12.07
C LEU A 228 -3.90 3.65 -13.12
N ILE A 229 -3.49 4.16 -14.29
CA ILE A 229 -4.38 4.53 -15.38
C ILE A 229 -5.06 3.30 -15.96
N GLU A 230 -4.29 2.26 -16.33
CA GLU A 230 -4.87 1.00 -16.81
C GLU A 230 -5.74 0.33 -15.75
N ALA A 231 -5.35 0.45 -14.48
CA ALA A 231 -6.14 -0.07 -13.37
C ALA A 231 -7.53 0.57 -13.31
N LEU A 232 -7.61 1.89 -13.45
CA LEU A 232 -8.87 2.63 -13.49
C LEU A 232 -9.70 2.28 -14.73
N ASP A 233 -9.07 2.23 -15.89
CA ASP A 233 -9.75 1.88 -17.15
C ASP A 233 -10.32 0.47 -17.10
N GLU A 234 -9.56 -0.50 -16.56
CA GLU A 234 -10.03 -1.87 -16.37
C GLU A 234 -11.18 -1.94 -15.37
N TYR A 235 -11.06 -1.29 -14.22
CA TYR A 235 -12.12 -1.24 -13.21
C TYR A 235 -13.43 -0.67 -13.79
N ASN A 236 -13.36 0.42 -14.55
CA ASN A 236 -14.53 1.03 -15.18
C ASN A 236 -15.19 0.09 -16.20
N LYS A 237 -14.39 -0.58 -17.05
CA LYS A 237 -14.88 -1.58 -18.02
C LYS A 237 -15.56 -2.77 -17.33
N LEU A 238 -15.07 -3.21 -16.18
CA LEU A 238 -15.70 -4.29 -15.40
C LEU A 238 -17.05 -3.84 -14.82
N LYS A 239 -17.12 -2.60 -14.30
CA LYS A 239 -18.35 -2.02 -13.75
C LYS A 239 -19.43 -1.84 -14.82
N GLU A 240 -19.07 -1.40 -16.02
CA GLU A 240 -19.98 -1.27 -17.15
C GLU A 240 -20.57 -2.63 -17.55
N LYS A 241 -19.75 -3.68 -17.64
CA LYS A 241 -20.19 -5.05 -17.95
C LYS A 241 -21.15 -5.61 -16.91
N ALA A 242 -20.86 -5.39 -15.63
CA ALA A 242 -21.74 -5.80 -14.54
C ALA A 242 -23.10 -5.08 -14.66
N THR A 243 -23.10 -3.76 -14.87
CA THR A 243 -24.33 -2.97 -15.00
C THR A 243 -25.18 -3.39 -16.19
N ALA A 244 -24.55 -3.67 -17.35
CA ALA A 244 -25.24 -4.18 -18.52
C ALA A 244 -25.89 -5.56 -18.29
N SER A 245 -25.27 -6.42 -17.45
CA SER A 245 -25.81 -7.75 -17.14
C SER A 245 -27.04 -7.74 -16.21
N TYR A 246 -27.27 -6.66 -15.46
CA TYR A 246 -28.45 -6.49 -14.60
C TYR A 246 -29.61 -5.75 -15.29
N MET A 247 -29.42 -5.29 -16.52
CA MET A 247 -30.46 -4.63 -17.33
C MET A 247 -31.11 -5.59 -18.35
N VAL A 248 -31.00 -6.91 -18.13
CA VAL A 248 -31.63 -7.97 -18.94
C VAL A 248 -32.66 -8.72 -18.09
#